data_AF-X1UWK0-F1
#
_entry.id   AF-X1UWK0-F1
#
_cell.length_a   1.000
_cell.length_b   1.000
_cell.length_c   1.000
_cell.angle_alpha   90.00
_cell.angle_beta   90.00
_cell.angle_gamma   90.00
#
_symmetry.space_group_name_H-M   'P 1'
#
loop_
_entity.id
_entity.type
_entity.pdbx_description
1 polymer ?
#
loop_
_entity_poly.entity_id
_entity_poly.type
_entity_poly.pdbx_seq_one_letter_code
_entity_poly.pdbx_strand_id
1 'polypeptide(L)' 'KDGQELLVEWHGRSIFQKNGELDFFFGLGIDITERKKMEKHLKESEVKLKKLNIEYL' A
#
# COMPACT_ATOMS: atom_id res chain seq x y z
N LYS A 1 7.66 -1.03 22.57
CA LYS A 1 7.25 -1.14 21.16
C LYS A 1 7.80 -2.46 20.64
N ASP A 2 6.95 -3.32 20.09
CA ASP A 2 7.23 -4.75 19.90
C ASP A 2 8.09 -5.07 18.67
N GLY A 3 8.76 -4.06 18.09
CA GLY A 3 9.71 -4.24 16.99
C GLY A 3 9.12 -4.67 15.65
N GLN A 4 7.79 -4.72 15.52
CA GLN A 4 7.14 -5.18 14.29
C GLN A 4 7.39 -4.20 13.13
N GLU A 5 7.89 -4.74 12.01
CA GLU A 5 7.97 -4.03 10.74
C GLU A 5 6.57 -3.95 10.11
N LEU A 6 6.17 -2.75 9.71
CA LEU A 6 4.90 -2.49 9.02
C LEU A 6 5.19 -1.99 7.62
N LEU A 7 4.44 -2.52 6.65
CA LEU A 7 4.43 -1.93 5.32
C LEU A 7 3.48 -0.73 5.34
N VAL A 8 4.05 0.47 5.32
CA VAL A 8 3.29 1.71 5.43
C VAL A 8 3.29 2.45 4.10
N GLU A 9 2.10 2.82 3.65
CA GLU A 9 1.92 3.82 2.61
C GLU A 9 1.86 5.20 3.25
N TRP A 10 2.83 6.05 2.92
CA TRP A 10 2.95 7.40 3.46
C TRP A 10 2.33 8.43 2.53
N HIS A 11 1.43 9.23 3.09
CA HIS A 11 0.90 10.44 2.47
C HIS A 11 1.34 11.63 3.28
N GLY A 12 1.74 12.70 2.63
CA GLY A 12 2.18 13.89 3.32
C GLY A 12 1.95 15.14 2.51
N ARG A 13 1.65 16.24 3.21
CA ARG A 13 1.52 17.54 2.58
C ARG A 13 1.92 18.65 3.54
N SER A 14 2.61 19.63 2.97
CA SER A 14 2.94 20.88 3.63
C SER A 14 1.76 21.85 3.60
N ILE A 15 1.51 22.50 4.72
CA ILE A 15 0.57 23.60 4.90
C ILE A 15 1.39 24.87 5.02
N PHE A 16 1.02 25.88 4.24
CA PHE A 16 1.69 27.16 4.19
C PHE A 16 0.74 28.25 4.68
N GLN A 17 1.31 29.26 5.33
CA GLN A 17 0.62 30.47 5.70
C GLN A 17 0.30 31.32 4.45
N LYS A 18 -0.53 32.37 4.62
CA LYS A 18 -0.91 33.27 3.52
C LYS A 18 0.29 34.02 2.91
N ASN A 19 1.35 34.24 3.68
CA ASN A 19 2.58 34.89 3.22
C ASN A 19 3.52 33.92 2.47
N GLY A 20 3.14 32.64 2.32
CA GLY A 20 3.94 31.62 1.66
C GLY A 20 4.97 30.93 2.56
N GLU A 21 5.08 31.32 3.83
CA GLU A 21 5.95 30.63 4.80
C GLU A 21 5.35 29.27 5.18
N LEU A 22 6.22 28.28 5.38
CA LEU A 22 5.81 26.96 5.84
C LEU A 22 5.24 27.07 7.26
N ASP A 23 4.03 26.57 7.47
CA ASP A 23 3.39 26.49 8.78
C ASP A 23 3.74 25.14 9.42
N PHE A 24 3.27 24.05 8.81
CA PHE A 24 3.59 22.69 9.25
C PHE A 24 3.45 21.66 8.11
N PHE A 25 4.04 20.49 8.31
CA PHE A 25 3.84 19.33 7.45
C PHE A 25 2.94 18.33 8.18
N PHE A 26 1.88 17.87 7.52
CA PHE A 26 1.09 16.75 8.02
C PHE A 26 1.45 15.48 7.26
N GLY A 27 1.59 14.38 8.00
CA GLY A 27 1.81 13.04 7.46
C GLY A 27 0.74 12.07 7.95
N LEU A 28 0.32 11.17 7.07
CA LEU A 28 -0.56 10.04 7.35
C LEU A 28 0.14 8.76 6.89
N GLY A 29 0.32 7.82 7.81
CA GLY A 29 0.80 6.48 7.52
C GLY A 29 -0.35 5.50 7.55
N ILE A 30 -0.59 4.80 6.44
CA ILE A 30 -1.60 3.73 6.36
C ILE A 30 -0.86 2.40 6.36
N ASP A 31 -1.17 1.51 7.30
CA ASP A 31 -0.70 0.12 7.24
C ASP A 31 -1.40 -0.61 6.11
N ILE A 32 -0.61 -1.08 5.14
CA ILE A 32 -1.09 -1.74 3.93
C ILE A 32 -0.70 -3.22 3.88
N THR A 33 -0.23 -3.78 5.00
CA THR A 33 0.27 -5.16 5.10
C THR A 33 -0.79 -6.15 4.64
N GLU A 34 -2.00 -6.08 5.20
CA GLU A 34 -3.09 -6.99 4.85
C GLU A 34 -3.58 -6.77 3.41
N ARG A 35 -3.63 -5.51 2.94
CA ARG A 35 -3.98 -5.19 1.56
C ARG A 35 -3.04 -5.88 0.57
N LYS A 36 -1.74 -5.81 0.82
CA LYS A 36 -0.72 -6.45 -0.04
C LYS A 36 -0.75 -7.97 0.00
N LYS A 37 -1.06 -8.57 1.16
CA LYS A 37 -1.29 -10.02 1.26
C LYS A 37 -2.46 -10.46 0.38
N MET A 38 -3.59 -9.76 0.44
CA MET A 38 -4.77 -10.06 -0.38
C MET A 38 -4.48 -9.92 -1.88
N GLU A 39 -3.84 -8.83 -2.30
CA GLU A 39 -3.44 -8.63 -3.71
C GLU A 39 -2.54 -9.76 -4.22
N LYS A 40 -1.60 -10.23 -3.41
CA LYS A 40 -0.72 -11.36 -3.75
C LYS A 40 -1.51 -12.66 -3.91
N HIS A 41 -2.37 -12.99 -2.96
CA HIS A 41 -3.20 -14.20 -3.01
C HIS A 41 -4.14 -14.20 -4.23
N LEU A 42 -4.72 -13.04 -4.57
CA LEU A 42 -5.54 -12.91 -5.77
C LEU A 42 -4.72 -13.19 -7.03
N LYS A 43 -3.55 -12.56 -7.17
CA LYS A 43 -2.66 -12.76 -8.31
C LYS A 43 -2.21 -14.22 -8.46
N GLU A 44 -1.88 -14.89 -7.36
CA GLU A 44 -1.52 -16.31 -7.37
C GLU A 44 -2.68 -17.20 -7.84
N SER A 45 -3.90 -16.89 -7.38
CA SER A 45 -5.11 -17.61 -7.79
C SER A 45 -5.41 -17.43 -9.28
N GLU A 46 -5.30 -16.21 -9.80
CA GLU A 46 -5.47 -15.91 -11.22
C GLU A 46 -4.44 -16.64 -12.10
N VAL A 47 -3.18 -16.69 -11.68
CA VAL A 47 -2.12 -17.42 -12.40
C VAL A 47 -2.44 -18.92 -12.42
N LYS A 48 -2.90 -19.49 -11.30
CA LYS A 48 -3.28 -20.90 -11.22
C LYS A 48 -4.45 -21.22 -12.16
N LEU A 49 -5.48 -20.39 -12.16
CA LEU A 49 -6.64 -20.54 -13.04
C LEU A 49 -6.23 -20.42 -14.52
N LYS A 50 -5.38 -19.45 -14.87
CA LYS A 50 -4.87 -19.30 -16.26
C LYS A 50 -4.08 -20.52 -16.72
N LYS A 51 -3.20 -21.07 -15.87
CA LYS A 51 -2.45 -22.29 -16.18
C LYS A 51 -3.37 -23.48 -16.44
N LEU A 52 -4.36 -23.67 -15.58
CA LEU A 52 -5.34 -24.75 -15.73
C LEU A 52 -6.12 -24.62 -17.04
N ASN A 53 -6.57 -23.42 -17.38
CA ASN A 53 -7.27 -23.17 -18.65
C ASN A 53 -6.40 -23.46 -19.89
N ILE A 54 -5.09 -23.23 -19.81
CA ILE A 54 -4.16 -23.56 -20.92
C ILE A 54 -3.91 -25.08 -21.01
N GLU A 55 -3.90 -25.79 -19.88
CA GLU A 55 -3.66 -27.24 -19.83
C GLU A 55 -4.84 -28.06 -20.36
N TYR A 56 -6.06 -27.52 -20.34
CA TYR A 56 -7.27 -28.14 -20.89
C TYR A 56 -7.63 -27.71 -22.31
N LEU A 57 -6.78 -26.93 -22.98
CA LEU A 57 -6.88 -26.55 -24.39
C LEU A 57 -5.82 -27.29 -25.22
#